data_AF-A0AB39MKF1-F1
#
_entry.id   AF-A0AB39MKF1-F1
#
_cell.length_a   1.000
_cell.length_b   1.000
_cell.length_c   1.000
_cell.angle_alpha   90.00
_cell.angle_beta   90.00
_cell.angle_gamma   90.00
#
_symmetry.space_group_name_H-M   'P 1'
#
loop_
_entity.id
_entity.type
_entity.pdbx_description
1 polymer ?
#
loop_
_entity_poly.entity_id
_entity_poly.type
_entity_poly.pdbx_seq_one_letter_code
_entity_poly.pdbx_strand_id
1 'polypeptide(L)'
;MNQRIEHFIAWINQETASHGLQDQGVPQDPHGAIGLVRFRRTLAWHIARRPGGLVALAIHYGHMRTVLDARTSSGYGSRSRRGIHSVLDVETALAAADTAARLRDRLAAGEKISGAAARRALTAAVQAPRFEGRTVTQKFAKQAADYLARDGLVLFDNPDASLICVFRRDNALGEPGPDANAPNQFDCRPGCGNAVRLDRHANELLEEADRINQLAALAPQPLATRLRVAAEQYRATADTHHATAQPAEALS
;
A
#
# COMPACT_ATOMS: atom_id res chain seq x y z
N MET A 1 -9.31 -5.21 -34.14
CA MET A 1 -8.84 -5.34 -32.74
C MET A 1 -9.98 -5.47 -31.73
N ASN A 2 -11.08 -4.70 -31.84
CA ASN A 2 -12.28 -4.87 -30.98
C ASN A 2 -12.89 -6.27 -31.01
N GLN A 3 -12.92 -6.92 -32.18
CA GLN A 3 -13.37 -8.32 -32.33
C GLN A 3 -12.65 -9.32 -31.40
N ARG A 4 -11.39 -9.06 -31.01
CA ARG A 4 -10.67 -9.96 -30.09
C ARG A 4 -11.20 -9.88 -28.67
N ILE A 5 -11.66 -8.70 -28.23
CA ILE A 5 -12.26 -8.53 -26.90
C ILE A 5 -13.67 -9.14 -26.87
N GLU A 6 -14.43 -8.96 -27.95
CA GLU A 6 -15.74 -9.60 -28.11
C GLU A 6 -15.62 -11.14 -28.11
N HIS A 7 -14.65 -11.70 -28.84
CA HIS A 7 -14.36 -13.14 -28.81
C HIS A 7 -13.90 -13.61 -27.43
N PHE A 8 -13.10 -12.82 -26.72
CA PHE A 8 -12.65 -13.15 -25.37
C PHE A 8 -13.81 -13.18 -24.37
N ILE A 9 -14.73 -12.20 -24.44
CA ILE A 9 -15.95 -12.16 -23.63
C ILE A 9 -16.85 -13.36 -23.96
N ALA A 10 -17.02 -13.68 -25.25
CA ALA A 10 -17.78 -14.84 -25.68
C ALA A 10 -17.17 -16.15 -25.14
N TRP A 11 -15.84 -16.28 -25.18
CA TRP A 11 -15.13 -17.43 -24.61
C TRP A 11 -15.33 -17.52 -23.09
N ILE A 12 -15.19 -16.42 -22.34
CA ILE A 12 -15.45 -16.40 -20.88
C ILE A 12 -16.85 -16.91 -20.59
N ASN A 13 -17.86 -16.38 -21.29
CA ASN A 13 -19.26 -16.74 -21.07
C ASN A 13 -19.54 -18.22 -21.40
N GLN A 14 -18.86 -18.76 -22.41
CA GLN A 14 -18.94 -20.17 -22.75
C GLN A 14 -18.32 -21.06 -21.66
N GLU A 15 -17.13 -20.71 -21.15
CA GLU A 15 -16.48 -21.43 -20.05
C GLU A 15 -17.33 -21.39 -18.77
N THR A 16 -17.84 -20.22 -18.39
CA THR A 16 -18.71 -20.11 -17.21
C THR A 16 -19.95 -20.99 -17.33
N ALA A 17 -20.49 -21.15 -18.54
CA ALA A 17 -21.62 -22.04 -18.78
C ALA A 17 -21.21 -23.52 -18.67
N SER A 18 -20.07 -23.92 -19.22
CA SER A 18 -19.60 -25.32 -19.17
C SER A 18 -19.24 -25.78 -17.76
N HIS A 19 -18.81 -24.88 -16.89
CA HIS A 19 -18.48 -25.18 -15.48
C HIS A 19 -19.65 -24.93 -14.51
N GLY A 20 -20.83 -24.53 -15.00
CA GLY A 20 -22.01 -24.29 -14.17
C GLY A 20 -21.97 -23.01 -13.32
N LEU A 21 -21.12 -22.04 -13.68
CA LEU A 21 -20.91 -20.75 -12.98
C LEU A 21 -21.54 -19.58 -13.73
N GLN A 22 -22.80 -19.74 -14.14
CA GLN A 22 -23.51 -18.79 -15.03
C GLN A 22 -23.62 -17.38 -14.43
N ASP A 23 -23.60 -17.27 -13.11
CA ASP A 23 -23.62 -16.02 -12.34
C ASP A 23 -22.30 -15.22 -12.43
N GLN A 24 -21.22 -15.85 -12.88
CA GLN A 24 -19.89 -15.22 -13.04
C GLN A 24 -19.60 -14.78 -14.48
N GLY A 25 -20.53 -14.98 -15.40
CA GLY A 25 -20.41 -14.51 -16.79
C GLY A 25 -20.38 -12.98 -16.90
N VAL A 26 -19.78 -12.47 -17.97
CA VAL A 26 -19.81 -11.04 -18.29
C VAL A 26 -21.19 -10.70 -18.88
N PRO A 27 -22.01 -9.89 -18.19
CA PRO A 27 -23.35 -9.56 -18.65
C PRO A 27 -23.32 -8.64 -19.88
N GLN A 28 -24.45 -8.56 -20.60
CA GLN A 28 -24.59 -7.59 -21.68
C GLN A 28 -24.46 -6.16 -21.12
N ASP A 29 -23.63 -5.36 -21.79
CA ASP A 29 -23.34 -3.99 -21.38
C ASP A 29 -24.40 -3.03 -21.97
N PRO A 30 -25.10 -2.22 -21.15
CA PRO A 30 -26.13 -1.29 -21.62
C PRO A 30 -25.63 -0.25 -22.63
N HIS A 31 -24.32 -0.02 -22.69
CA HIS A 31 -23.67 0.93 -23.61
C HIS A 31 -23.08 0.25 -24.86
N GLY A 32 -23.49 -0.99 -25.13
CA GLY A 32 -23.03 -1.76 -26.28
C GLY A 32 -21.68 -2.45 -26.05
N ALA A 33 -21.13 -3.02 -27.12
CA ALA A 33 -19.96 -3.88 -27.06
C ALA A 33 -18.76 -3.25 -26.32
N ILE A 34 -18.07 -4.06 -25.53
CA ILE A 34 -16.90 -3.63 -24.77
C ILE A 34 -15.70 -3.61 -25.71
N GLY A 35 -15.40 -2.43 -26.27
CA GLY A 35 -14.19 -2.21 -27.06
C GLY A 35 -12.92 -2.16 -26.20
N LEU A 36 -11.76 -2.20 -26.86
CA LEU A 36 -10.44 -2.27 -26.22
C LEU A 36 -10.20 -1.15 -25.19
N VAL A 37 -10.64 0.08 -25.47
CA VAL A 37 -10.45 1.23 -24.57
C VAL A 37 -11.24 1.04 -23.25
N ARG A 38 -12.47 0.51 -23.33
CA ARG A 38 -13.31 0.25 -22.16
C ARG A 38 -12.74 -0.93 -21.36
N PHE A 39 -12.36 -2.00 -22.05
CA PHE A 39 -11.71 -3.16 -21.43
C PHE A 39 -10.42 -2.78 -20.70
N ARG A 40 -9.53 -2.02 -21.34
CA ARG A 40 -8.28 -1.54 -20.74
C ARG A 40 -8.53 -0.69 -19.49
N ARG A 41 -9.57 0.14 -19.49
CA ARG A 41 -9.94 0.96 -18.32
C ARG A 41 -10.46 0.12 -17.17
N THR A 42 -11.31 -0.88 -17.43
CA THR A 42 -11.82 -1.81 -16.41
C THR A 42 -10.69 -2.66 -15.82
N LEU A 43 -9.80 -3.19 -16.68
CA LEU A 43 -8.62 -3.93 -16.23
C LEU A 43 -7.68 -3.03 -15.41
N ALA A 44 -7.48 -1.78 -15.84
CA ALA A 44 -6.69 -0.81 -15.09
C ALA A 44 -7.24 -0.62 -13.67
N TRP A 45 -8.56 -0.44 -13.57
CA TRP A 45 -9.26 -0.26 -12.31
C TRP A 45 -9.15 -1.47 -11.38
N HIS A 46 -9.21 -2.69 -11.95
CA HIS A 46 -9.07 -3.93 -11.19
C HIS A 46 -7.64 -4.11 -10.65
N ILE A 47 -6.61 -3.89 -11.50
CA ILE A 47 -5.21 -4.04 -11.08
C ILE A 47 -4.86 -2.99 -10.01
N ALA A 48 -5.29 -1.73 -10.17
CA ALA A 48 -5.01 -0.65 -9.21
C ALA A 48 -5.48 -0.95 -7.77
N ARG A 49 -6.50 -1.78 -7.60
CA ARG A 49 -7.09 -2.17 -6.30
C ARG A 49 -6.38 -3.32 -5.61
N ARG A 50 -5.36 -3.89 -6.22
CA ARG A 50 -4.51 -4.92 -5.60
C ARG A 50 -3.31 -4.24 -4.92
N PRO A 51 -2.76 -4.81 -3.84
CA PRO A 51 -1.48 -4.38 -3.30
C PRO A 51 -0.41 -4.35 -4.41
N GLY A 52 0.37 -3.27 -4.51
CA GLY A 52 1.34 -3.07 -5.60
C GLY A 52 0.74 -2.80 -6.99
N GLY A 53 -0.59 -2.67 -7.09
CA GLY A 53 -1.34 -2.57 -8.34
C GLY A 53 -0.93 -1.41 -9.25
N LEU A 54 -0.50 -0.29 -8.69
CA LEU A 54 -0.04 0.86 -9.46
C LEU A 54 1.31 0.63 -10.15
N VAL A 55 2.23 -0.07 -9.48
CA VAL A 55 3.50 -0.51 -10.06
C VAL A 55 3.23 -1.54 -11.15
N ALA A 56 2.36 -2.50 -10.87
CA ALA A 56 1.92 -3.49 -11.85
C ALA A 56 1.30 -2.83 -13.08
N LEU A 57 0.48 -1.79 -12.91
CA LEU A 57 -0.07 -1.01 -14.03
C LEU A 57 0.99 -0.27 -14.83
N ALA A 58 1.97 0.33 -14.16
CA ALA A 58 3.05 1.04 -14.80
C ALA A 58 3.95 0.12 -15.63
N ILE A 59 4.17 -1.11 -15.16
CA ILE A 59 4.87 -2.16 -15.90
C ILE A 59 3.97 -2.65 -17.06
N HIS A 60 2.74 -3.08 -16.75
CA HIS A 60 1.80 -3.72 -17.68
C HIS A 60 1.41 -2.82 -18.86
N TYR A 61 1.34 -1.51 -18.65
CA TYR A 61 1.01 -0.54 -19.70
C TYR A 61 2.21 0.27 -20.20
N GLY A 62 3.45 -0.09 -19.82
CA GLY A 62 4.67 0.55 -20.34
C GLY A 62 4.84 2.01 -19.91
N HIS A 63 4.29 2.39 -18.75
CA HIS A 63 4.30 3.75 -18.20
C HIS A 63 5.35 3.96 -17.10
N MET A 64 6.35 3.08 -16.95
CA MET A 64 7.36 3.18 -15.88
C MET A 64 8.07 4.55 -15.79
N ARG A 65 8.26 5.26 -16.92
CA ARG A 65 8.85 6.62 -16.92
C ARG A 65 7.99 7.69 -16.23
N THR A 66 6.73 7.39 -15.93
CA THR A 66 5.76 8.29 -15.28
C THR A 66 5.50 7.98 -13.80
N VAL A 67 6.02 6.86 -13.29
CA VAL A 67 5.94 6.49 -11.86
C VAL A 67 7.15 6.99 -11.08
N LEU A 68 8.30 7.13 -11.73
CA LEU A 68 9.53 7.64 -11.10
C LEU A 68 9.61 9.18 -11.09
N ASP A 69 8.77 9.87 -11.86
CA ASP A 69 8.66 11.33 -11.85
C ASP A 69 7.19 11.72 -11.61
N ALA A 70 6.84 11.97 -10.36
CA ALA A 70 5.50 12.40 -9.94
C ALA A 70 5.04 13.73 -10.59
N ARG A 71 5.86 14.37 -11.45
CA ARG A 71 5.51 15.59 -12.18
C ARG A 71 5.30 15.42 -13.69
N THR A 72 5.57 14.27 -14.32
CA THR A 72 5.49 14.12 -15.80
C THR A 72 4.71 12.90 -16.32
N SER A 73 3.60 12.52 -15.68
CA SER A 73 2.60 11.61 -16.28
C SER A 73 1.76 12.32 -17.36
N SER A 74 2.38 12.64 -18.50
CA SER A 74 1.73 13.31 -19.61
C SER A 74 0.87 12.34 -20.43
N GLY A 75 -0.43 12.35 -20.14
CA GLY A 75 -1.48 11.66 -20.88
C GLY A 75 -2.65 11.25 -19.99
N TYR A 76 -2.38 10.48 -18.93
CA TYR A 76 -3.38 10.01 -17.95
C TYR A 76 -3.25 10.69 -16.57
N GLY A 77 -2.13 11.36 -16.30
CA GLY A 77 -1.84 12.11 -15.07
C GLY A 77 -1.88 13.63 -15.23
N SER A 78 -2.80 14.17 -16.05
CA SER A 78 -3.04 15.62 -16.01
C SER A 78 -3.78 16.00 -14.73
N ARG A 79 -3.46 17.15 -14.13
CA ARG A 79 -4.22 17.75 -13.01
C ARG A 79 -5.62 18.27 -13.40
N SER A 80 -6.11 17.88 -14.58
CA SER A 80 -7.44 18.28 -15.05
C SER A 80 -8.54 17.52 -14.31
N ARG A 81 -9.77 18.04 -14.35
CA ARG A 81 -11.00 17.47 -13.76
C ARG A 81 -11.30 16.00 -14.12
N ARG A 82 -10.54 15.39 -15.04
CA ARG A 82 -10.65 14.00 -15.53
C ARG A 82 -9.37 13.17 -15.34
N GLY A 83 -8.39 13.65 -14.56
CA GLY A 83 -7.11 12.97 -14.33
C GLY A 83 -7.15 11.90 -13.24
N ILE A 84 -6.23 10.92 -13.31
CA ILE A 84 -6.15 9.82 -12.34
C ILE A 84 -5.63 10.26 -10.96
N HIS A 85 -4.96 11.41 -10.84
CA HIS A 85 -4.38 11.88 -9.57
C HIS A 85 -5.39 12.05 -8.44
N SER A 86 -6.56 12.64 -8.73
CA SER A 86 -7.62 12.75 -7.72
C SER A 86 -8.19 11.39 -7.30
N VAL A 87 -8.07 10.38 -8.16
CA VAL A 87 -8.42 8.99 -7.82
C VAL A 87 -7.31 8.37 -6.98
N LEU A 88 -6.04 8.63 -7.29
CA LEU A 88 -4.90 8.17 -6.50
C LEU A 88 -4.92 8.73 -5.07
N ASP A 89 -5.14 10.04 -4.91
CA ASP A 89 -5.26 10.66 -3.59
C ASP A 89 -6.42 10.03 -2.78
N VAL A 90 -7.53 9.71 -3.46
CA VAL A 90 -8.66 9.00 -2.84
C VAL A 90 -8.25 7.61 -2.37
N GLU A 91 -7.66 6.79 -3.24
CA GLU A 91 -7.26 5.42 -2.86
C GLU A 91 -6.16 5.42 -1.78
N THR A 92 -5.20 6.34 -1.85
CA THR A 92 -4.16 6.50 -0.82
C THR A 92 -4.77 6.96 0.52
N ALA A 93 -5.74 7.88 0.51
CA ALA A 93 -6.44 8.29 1.72
C ALA A 93 -7.27 7.15 2.33
N LEU A 94 -7.94 6.35 1.50
CA LEU A 94 -8.68 5.16 1.93
C LEU A 94 -7.73 4.13 2.55
N ALA A 95 -6.62 3.80 1.88
CA ALA A 95 -5.62 2.86 2.38
C ALA A 95 -5.03 3.32 3.73
N ALA A 96 -4.73 4.61 3.87
CA ALA A 96 -4.20 5.16 5.11
C ALA A 96 -5.23 5.15 6.25
N ALA A 97 -6.51 5.41 5.95
CA ALA A 97 -7.57 5.30 6.94
C ALA A 97 -7.89 3.85 7.31
N ASP A 98 -7.78 2.91 6.38
CA ASP A 98 -7.86 1.48 6.66
C ASP A 98 -6.71 1.02 7.56
N THR A 99 -5.49 1.50 7.31
CA THR A 99 -4.34 1.25 8.19
C THR A 99 -4.58 1.81 9.59
N ALA A 100 -5.16 3.01 9.68
CA ALA A 100 -5.55 3.61 10.95
C ALA A 100 -6.63 2.79 11.67
N ALA A 101 -7.63 2.28 10.94
CA ALA A 101 -8.67 1.42 11.49
C ALA A 101 -8.10 0.09 12.00
N ARG A 102 -7.32 -0.61 11.18
CA ARG A 102 -6.62 -1.83 11.58
C ARG A 102 -5.74 -1.60 12.78
N LEU A 103 -5.01 -0.49 12.85
CA LEU A 103 -4.20 -0.15 14.01
C LEU A 103 -5.06 -0.04 15.28
N ARG A 104 -6.19 0.69 15.25
CA ARG A 104 -7.10 0.77 16.40
C ARG A 104 -7.60 -0.60 16.85
N ASP A 105 -8.08 -1.41 15.91
CA ASP A 105 -8.69 -2.71 16.22
C ASP A 105 -7.65 -3.65 16.88
N ARG A 106 -6.40 -3.55 16.43
CA ARG A 106 -5.29 -4.38 16.91
C ARG A 106 -4.82 -3.98 18.29
N LEU A 107 -4.70 -2.68 18.54
CA LEU A 107 -4.42 -2.14 19.86
C LEU A 107 -5.54 -2.50 20.84
N ALA A 108 -6.80 -2.41 20.42
CA ALA A 108 -7.95 -2.83 21.22
C ALA A 108 -7.96 -4.33 21.51
N ALA A 109 -7.36 -5.15 20.64
CA ALA A 109 -7.14 -6.57 20.86
C ALA A 109 -5.93 -6.88 21.78
N GLY A 110 -5.25 -5.84 22.31
CA GLY A 110 -4.13 -5.98 23.22
C GLY A 110 -2.75 -6.08 22.55
N GLU A 111 -2.66 -5.86 21.24
CA GLU A 111 -1.37 -5.81 20.54
C GLU A 111 -0.57 -4.59 21.02
N LYS A 112 0.70 -4.78 21.38
CA LYS A 112 1.57 -3.71 21.85
C LYS A 112 2.19 -2.95 20.68
N ILE A 113 2.63 -1.72 20.96
CA ILE A 113 3.19 -0.80 19.99
C ILE A 113 4.54 -0.26 20.46
N SER A 114 5.45 -0.08 19.51
CA SER A 114 6.78 0.50 19.74
C SER A 114 7.15 1.51 18.65
N GLY A 115 8.19 2.30 18.90
CA GLY A 115 8.78 3.22 17.93
C GLY A 115 8.55 4.68 18.28
N ALA A 116 9.42 5.56 17.79
CA ALA A 116 9.43 6.98 18.14
C ALA A 116 8.12 7.71 17.76
N ALA A 117 7.38 7.18 16.78
CA ALA A 117 6.11 7.75 16.35
C ALA A 117 4.88 7.06 16.98
N ALA A 118 5.03 6.15 17.95
CA ALA A 118 3.92 5.39 18.53
C ALA A 118 2.80 6.30 19.05
N ARG A 119 3.13 7.36 19.81
CA ARG A 119 2.13 8.33 20.30
C ARG A 119 1.41 9.05 19.16
N ARG A 120 2.13 9.45 18.10
CA ARG A 120 1.52 10.06 16.90
C ARG A 120 0.63 9.08 16.17
N ALA A 121 1.02 7.80 16.10
CA ALA A 121 0.21 6.76 15.50
C ALA A 121 -1.11 6.58 16.22
N LEU A 122 -1.12 6.62 17.56
CA LEU A 122 -2.34 6.59 18.35
C LEU A 122 -3.24 7.79 18.06
N THR A 123 -2.68 9.00 18.08
CA THR A 123 -3.41 10.22 17.73
C THR A 123 -3.99 10.15 16.32
N ALA A 124 -3.19 9.74 15.34
CA ALA A 124 -3.62 9.56 13.95
C ALA A 124 -4.71 8.50 13.81
N ALA A 125 -4.58 7.39 14.53
CA ALA A 125 -5.56 6.31 14.55
C ALA A 125 -6.91 6.79 15.09
N VAL A 126 -6.92 7.53 16.20
CA VAL A 126 -8.16 8.09 16.78
C VAL A 126 -8.80 9.13 15.86
N GLN A 127 -8.00 9.99 15.21
CA GLN A 127 -8.49 11.06 14.35
C GLN A 127 -8.83 10.62 12.92
N ALA A 128 -8.47 9.40 12.52
CA ALA A 128 -8.73 8.92 11.17
C ALA A 128 -10.24 8.70 10.95
N PRO A 129 -10.79 9.19 9.82
CA PRO A 129 -12.18 8.99 9.48
C PRO A 129 -12.46 7.50 9.25
N ARG A 130 -13.68 7.06 9.57
CA ARG A 130 -14.19 5.74 9.21
C ARG A 130 -14.84 5.82 7.83
N PHE A 131 -14.38 5.03 6.88
CA PHE A 131 -14.94 4.97 5.53
C PHE A 131 -15.90 3.78 5.41
N GLU A 132 -17.16 3.98 5.79
CA GLU A 132 -18.19 2.94 5.84
C GLU A 132 -18.85 2.65 4.46
N GLY A 133 -18.11 2.76 3.36
CA GLY A 133 -18.65 2.52 2.01
C GLY A 133 -19.59 3.64 1.52
N ARG A 134 -19.02 4.77 1.07
CA ARG A 134 -19.78 5.92 0.54
C ARG A 134 -19.55 6.14 -0.95
N THR A 135 -20.52 6.77 -1.61
CA THR A 135 -20.42 7.22 -2.99
C THR A 135 -19.34 8.30 -3.15
N VAL A 136 -18.38 8.07 -4.05
CA VAL A 136 -17.27 8.99 -4.34
C VAL A 136 -17.81 10.19 -5.13
N THR A 137 -18.06 11.30 -4.44
CA THR A 137 -18.45 12.58 -5.08
C THR A 137 -17.20 13.42 -5.42
N GLN A 138 -17.34 14.46 -6.26
CA GLN A 138 -16.20 15.36 -6.54
C GLN A 138 -15.64 16.05 -5.28
N LYS A 139 -16.44 16.22 -4.22
CA LYS A 139 -15.98 16.75 -2.93
C LYS A 139 -15.07 15.77 -2.20
N PHE A 140 -15.25 14.47 -2.43
CA PHE A 140 -14.48 13.40 -1.79
C PHE A 140 -13.00 13.46 -2.17
N ALA A 141 -12.70 13.76 -3.44
CA ALA A 141 -11.32 13.94 -3.89
C ALA A 141 -10.59 15.07 -3.14
N LYS A 142 -11.28 16.19 -2.91
CA LYS A 142 -10.73 17.29 -2.10
C LYS A 142 -10.52 16.86 -0.65
N GLN A 143 -11.49 16.17 -0.05
CA GLN A 143 -11.37 15.65 1.32
C GLN A 143 -10.23 14.65 1.48
N ALA A 144 -10.00 13.80 0.47
CA ALA A 144 -8.88 12.87 0.44
C ALA A 144 -7.53 13.60 0.37
N ALA A 145 -7.40 14.60 -0.52
CA ALA A 145 -6.20 15.43 -0.58
C ALA A 145 -5.95 16.18 0.74
N ASP A 146 -6.99 16.78 1.33
CA ASP A 146 -6.91 17.46 2.63
C ASP A 146 -6.51 16.48 3.76
N TYR A 147 -7.02 15.24 3.71
CA TYR A 147 -6.65 14.17 4.65
C TYR A 147 -5.16 13.79 4.53
N LEU A 148 -4.65 13.66 3.30
CA LEU A 148 -3.26 13.32 3.01
C LEU A 148 -2.28 14.47 3.29
N ALA A 149 -2.75 15.71 3.29
CA ALA A 149 -1.92 16.89 3.61
C ALA A 149 -1.58 17.02 5.11
N ARG A 150 -2.14 16.17 5.99
CA ARG A 150 -1.92 16.24 7.43
C ARG A 150 -0.56 15.64 7.81
N ASP A 151 0.44 16.51 7.94
CA ASP A 151 1.81 16.12 8.28
C ASP A 151 1.89 15.40 9.63
N GLY A 152 2.53 14.23 9.66
CA GLY A 152 2.69 13.41 10.86
C GLY A 152 1.40 12.76 11.40
N LEU A 153 0.31 12.76 10.63
CA LEU A 153 -0.99 12.19 11.02
C LEU A 153 -1.59 11.22 10.00
N VAL A 154 -0.84 10.89 8.95
CA VAL A 154 -1.22 9.90 7.93
C VAL A 154 -0.38 8.64 8.14
N LEU A 155 -1.05 7.49 8.18
CA LEU A 155 -0.44 6.19 8.44
C LEU A 155 -0.26 5.43 7.13
N PHE A 156 1.00 5.21 6.75
CA PHE A 156 1.35 4.43 5.57
C PHE A 156 1.84 3.06 5.99
N ASP A 157 1.13 2.01 5.59
CA ASP A 157 1.57 0.64 5.83
C ASP A 157 2.75 0.29 4.90
N ASN A 158 3.79 -0.34 5.43
CA ASN A 158 4.93 -0.82 4.66
C ASN A 158 5.20 -2.30 5.02
N PRO A 159 4.55 -3.24 4.31
CA PRO A 159 4.72 -4.66 4.59
C PRO A 159 6.14 -5.15 4.28
N ASP A 160 6.82 -4.60 3.28
CA ASP A 160 8.19 -5.01 2.91
C ASP A 160 9.22 -4.64 4.00
N ALA A 161 8.92 -3.66 4.84
CA ALA A 161 9.76 -3.24 5.97
C ALA A 161 9.18 -3.63 7.35
N SER A 162 8.08 -4.40 7.36
CA SER A 162 7.29 -4.77 8.55
C SER A 162 7.14 -3.60 9.53
N LEU A 163 6.51 -2.52 9.06
CA LEU A 163 6.21 -1.34 9.88
C LEU A 163 5.07 -0.50 9.32
N ILE A 164 4.53 0.37 10.19
CA ILE A 164 3.69 1.51 9.80
C ILE A 164 4.54 2.77 9.86
N CYS A 165 4.53 3.56 8.79
CA CYS A 165 5.18 4.86 8.71
C CYS A 165 4.18 5.97 9.03
N VAL A 166 4.37 6.64 10.17
CA VAL A 166 3.63 7.87 10.51
C VAL A 166 4.36 9.05 9.88
N PHE A 167 4.20 9.21 8.57
CA PHE A 167 5.08 10.04 7.78
C PHE A 167 5.04 11.50 8.25
N ARG A 168 6.21 11.97 8.67
CA ARG A 168 6.52 13.38 8.88
C ARG A 168 7.81 13.69 8.15
N ARG A 169 7.83 14.74 7.35
CA ARG A 169 8.97 14.98 6.45
C ARG A 169 10.25 15.34 7.21
N ASP A 170 10.12 16.11 8.29
CA ASP A 170 11.24 16.66 9.09
C ASP A 170 12.19 15.61 9.70
N ASN A 171 11.70 14.40 9.93
CA ASN A 171 12.40 13.32 10.63
C ASN A 171 12.44 12.01 9.81
N ALA A 172 12.01 12.07 8.54
CA ALA A 172 12.09 10.94 7.63
C ALA A 172 13.53 10.77 7.12
N LEU A 173 14.10 9.59 7.32
CA LEU A 173 15.45 9.27 6.86
C LEU A 173 15.53 8.82 5.39
N GLY A 174 14.39 8.50 4.75
CA GLY A 174 14.34 8.04 3.34
C GLY A 174 14.32 9.18 2.32
N GLU A 175 15.04 10.27 2.61
CA GLU A 175 15.24 11.46 1.76
C GLU A 175 13.99 11.89 0.95
N PRO A 176 12.90 12.27 1.62
CA PRO A 176 11.69 12.70 0.93
C PRO A 176 11.94 13.98 0.12
N GLY A 177 11.37 14.03 -1.10
CA GLY A 177 11.44 15.21 -1.97
C GLY A 177 10.86 16.49 -1.32
N PRO A 178 11.13 17.67 -1.90
CA PRO A 178 10.87 18.96 -1.28
C PRO A 178 9.39 19.28 -0.99
N ASP A 179 8.46 18.57 -1.61
CA ASP A 179 7.01 18.72 -1.41
C ASP A 179 6.33 17.36 -1.14
N ALA A 180 7.08 16.38 -0.65
CA ALA A 180 6.55 15.04 -0.43
C ALA A 180 5.52 15.03 0.71
N ASN A 181 4.33 14.52 0.43
CA ASN A 181 3.24 14.27 1.38
C ASN A 181 3.08 12.78 1.71
N ALA A 182 3.96 11.93 1.18
CA ALA A 182 3.98 10.49 1.39
C ALA A 182 5.44 10.00 1.48
N PRO A 183 5.69 8.89 2.20
CA PRO A 183 7.02 8.32 2.32
C PRO A 183 7.45 7.62 1.01
N ASN A 184 8.76 7.63 0.75
CA ASN A 184 9.35 6.65 -0.15
C ASN A 184 9.46 5.30 0.59
N GLN A 185 8.54 4.37 0.30
CA GLN A 185 8.49 3.07 0.98
C GLN A 185 9.68 2.15 0.66
N PHE A 186 10.38 2.41 -0.46
CA PHE A 186 11.52 1.62 -0.90
C PHE A 186 12.86 2.04 -0.27
N ASP A 187 12.91 3.21 0.39
CA ASP A 187 14.11 3.72 1.05
C ASP A 187 13.91 3.84 2.56
N CYS A 188 13.29 2.82 3.14
CA CYS A 188 13.08 2.77 4.58
C CYS A 188 14.41 2.49 5.30
N ARG A 189 14.83 3.39 6.20
CA ARG A 189 16.07 3.27 6.97
C ARG A 189 15.83 2.84 8.42
N PRO A 190 16.68 1.95 8.98
CA PRO A 190 16.66 1.64 10.42
C PRO A 190 16.80 2.91 11.27
N GLY A 191 16.10 2.96 12.41
CA GLY A 191 16.13 4.12 13.32
C GLY A 191 15.30 5.33 12.87
N CYS A 192 14.57 5.25 11.75
CA CYS A 192 13.72 6.33 11.28
C CYS A 192 12.66 6.73 12.33
N GLY A 193 12.55 8.04 12.61
CA GLY A 193 11.65 8.59 13.63
C GLY A 193 10.16 8.48 13.29
N ASN A 194 9.81 7.97 12.10
CA ASN A 194 8.44 7.72 11.64
C ASN A 194 8.02 6.26 11.75
N ALA A 195 8.95 5.35 12.04
CA ALA A 195 8.66 3.93 12.11
C ALA A 195 7.88 3.58 13.39
N VAL A 196 6.82 2.80 13.20
CA VAL A 196 6.02 2.19 14.27
C VAL A 196 5.87 0.71 13.99
N ARG A 197 6.05 -0.10 15.04
CA ARG A 197 5.90 -1.55 14.96
C ARG A 197 4.93 -2.05 16.01
N LEU A 198 4.28 -3.15 15.68
CA LEU A 198 3.37 -3.90 16.54
C LEU A 198 3.93 -5.31 16.72
N ASP A 199 3.40 -6.08 17.68
CA ASP A 199 3.89 -7.43 17.97
C ASP A 199 3.94 -8.30 16.70
N ARG A 200 2.94 -8.21 15.82
CA ARG A 200 2.93 -8.96 14.55
C ARG A 200 4.08 -8.58 13.62
N HIS A 201 4.47 -7.30 13.59
CA HIS A 201 5.57 -6.85 12.75
C HIS A 201 6.90 -7.39 13.29
N ALA A 202 7.04 -7.52 14.61
CA ALA A 202 8.19 -8.19 15.20
C ALA A 202 8.22 -9.69 14.83
N ASN A 203 7.07 -10.36 14.85
CA ASN A 203 6.97 -11.76 14.41
C ASN A 203 7.32 -11.92 12.92
N GLU A 204 6.80 -11.06 12.04
CA GLU A 204 7.15 -11.05 10.61
C GLU A 204 8.67 -10.87 10.38
N LEU A 205 9.32 -9.99 11.15
CA LEU A 205 10.77 -9.78 11.09
C LEU A 205 11.55 -11.04 11.53
N LEU A 206 11.07 -11.75 12.55
CA LEU A 206 11.67 -13.01 13.01
C LEU A 206 11.50 -14.12 11.96
N GLU A 207 10.31 -14.25 11.37
CA GLU A 207 10.04 -15.20 10.29
C GLU A 207 10.92 -14.92 9.05
N GLU A 208 11.12 -13.65 8.70
CA GLU A 208 12.02 -13.24 7.63
C GLU A 208 13.49 -13.55 7.97
N ALA A 209 13.93 -13.25 9.20
CA ALA A 209 15.27 -13.58 9.64
C ALA A 209 15.57 -15.10 9.54
N ASP A 210 14.61 -15.94 9.88
CA ASP A 210 14.76 -17.39 9.79
C ASP A 210 14.79 -17.87 8.33
N ARG A 211 13.91 -17.34 7.48
CA ARG A 211 13.91 -17.62 6.03
C ARG A 211 15.25 -17.24 5.39
N ILE A 212 15.80 -16.06 5.71
CA ILE A 212 17.09 -15.62 5.19
C ILE A 212 18.25 -16.49 5.69
N ASN A 213 18.20 -16.96 6.94
CA ASN A 213 19.24 -17.86 7.44
C ASN A 213 19.21 -19.23 6.77
N GLN A 214 18.02 -19.75 6.45
CA GLN A 214 17.90 -20.98 5.66
C GLN A 214 18.53 -20.80 4.28
N LEU A 215 18.29 -19.66 3.62
CA LEU A 215 18.96 -19.32 2.35
C LEU A 215 20.48 -19.17 2.51
N ALA A 216 20.94 -18.56 3.60
CA ALA A 216 22.36 -18.40 3.88
C ALA A 216 23.09 -19.74 4.07
N ALA A 217 22.42 -20.75 4.61
CA ALA A 217 22.98 -22.10 4.75
C ALA A 217 23.26 -22.79 3.41
N LEU A 218 22.55 -22.38 2.34
CA LEU A 218 22.67 -22.94 0.99
C LEU A 218 23.51 -22.06 0.05
N ALA A 219 23.88 -20.85 0.48
CA ALA A 219 24.57 -19.87 -0.35
C ALA A 219 26.11 -20.01 -0.29
N PRO A 220 26.84 -19.63 -1.37
CA PRO A 220 28.30 -19.50 -1.31
C PRO A 220 28.76 -18.52 -0.23
N GLN A 221 29.93 -18.76 0.36
CA GLN A 221 30.38 -18.07 1.59
C GLN A 221 30.23 -16.53 1.55
N PRO A 222 30.62 -15.80 0.48
CA PRO A 222 30.48 -14.35 0.46
C PRO A 222 29.01 -13.88 0.52
N LEU A 223 28.10 -14.61 -0.13
CA LEU A 223 26.68 -14.32 -0.10
C LEU A 223 26.05 -14.74 1.23
N ALA A 224 26.44 -15.92 1.74
CA ALA A 224 25.99 -16.42 3.03
C ALA A 224 26.32 -15.46 4.18
N THR A 225 27.52 -14.86 4.19
CA THR A 225 27.88 -13.84 5.18
C THR A 225 26.97 -12.61 5.11
N ARG A 226 26.67 -12.09 3.91
CA ARG A 226 25.77 -10.94 3.74
C ARG A 226 24.34 -11.25 4.20
N LEU A 227 23.84 -12.44 3.86
CA LEU A 227 22.51 -12.89 4.27
C LEU A 227 22.40 -13.02 5.79
N ARG A 228 23.42 -13.57 6.47
CA ARG A 228 23.44 -13.66 7.94
C ARG A 228 23.41 -12.28 8.59
N VAL A 229 24.19 -11.33 8.09
CA VAL A 229 24.16 -9.93 8.57
C VAL A 229 22.76 -9.31 8.39
N ALA A 230 22.11 -9.54 7.25
CA ALA A 230 20.75 -9.05 7.02
C ALA A 230 19.75 -9.68 8.01
N ALA A 231 19.83 -10.99 8.25
CA ALA A 231 18.98 -11.67 9.22
C ALA A 231 19.21 -11.17 10.66
N GLU A 232 20.45 -10.90 11.05
CA GLU A 232 20.79 -10.30 12.34
C GLU A 232 20.16 -8.90 12.50
N GLN A 233 20.14 -8.09 11.43
CA GLN A 233 19.47 -6.78 11.44
C GLN A 233 17.96 -6.90 11.65
N TYR A 234 17.31 -7.88 11.03
CA TYR A 234 15.89 -8.14 11.26
C TYR A 234 15.61 -8.57 12.70
N ARG A 235 16.41 -9.49 13.26
CA ARG A 235 16.30 -9.90 14.67
C ARG A 235 16.51 -8.75 15.63
N ALA A 236 17.57 -7.96 15.45
CA ALA A 236 17.82 -6.79 16.28
C ALA A 236 16.66 -5.78 16.27
N THR A 237 15.98 -5.65 15.12
CA THR A 237 14.80 -4.80 14.99
C THR A 237 13.60 -5.36 15.76
N ALA A 238 13.37 -6.67 15.71
CA ALA A 238 12.34 -7.36 16.50
C ALA A 238 12.64 -7.29 18.01
N ASP A 239 13.90 -7.51 18.41
CA ASP A 239 14.34 -7.41 19.81
C ASP A 239 14.11 -6.00 20.37
N THR A 240 14.41 -4.97 19.56
CA THR A 240 14.12 -3.57 19.93
C THR A 240 12.62 -3.36 20.16
N HIS A 241 11.75 -3.96 19.34
CA HIS A 241 10.31 -3.93 19.58
C HIS A 241 9.98 -4.60 20.92
N HIS A 242 10.39 -5.85 21.14
CA HIS A 242 10.08 -6.55 22.39
C HIS A 242 10.58 -5.83 23.64
N ALA A 243 11.73 -5.14 23.56
CA ALA A 243 12.29 -4.37 24.67
C ALA A 243 11.55 -3.04 24.95
N THR A 244 10.90 -2.45 23.95
CA THR A 244 10.32 -1.09 24.04
C THR A 244 8.81 -1.04 23.81
N ALA A 245 8.19 -2.18 23.47
CA ALA A 245 6.77 -2.28 23.20
C ALA A 245 5.94 -2.01 24.45
N GLN A 246 4.94 -1.15 24.29
CA GLN A 246 4.05 -0.72 25.35
C GLN A 246 2.59 -0.94 24.93
N PRO A 247 1.67 -1.23 25.88
CA PRO A 247 0.25 -1.24 25.58
C PRO A 247 -0.23 0.18 25.24
N ALA A 248 -1.33 0.31 24.49
CA ALA A 248 -1.83 1.60 24.02
C ALA A 248 -2.14 2.57 25.18
N GLU A 249 -2.62 2.04 26.30
CA GLU A 249 -2.99 2.76 27.51
C GLU A 249 -1.79 3.43 28.20
N ALA A 250 -0.57 2.92 27.98
CA ALA A 250 0.64 3.52 28.55
C ALA A 250 1.11 4.76 27.77
N LEU A 251 0.54 5.02 26.59
CA LEU A 251 0.93 6.09 25.68
C LEU A 251 -0.12 7.21 25.55
N SER A 252 -1.31 7.01 26.11
CA SER A 252 -2.39 8.01 26.22
C SER A 252 -2.03 9.16 27.15
#